data_AF-C9LU60-F1
#
_entry.id   AF-C9LU60-F1
#
_cell.length_a   1.000
_cell.length_b   1.000
_cell.length_c   1.000
_cell.angle_alpha   90.00
_cell.angle_beta   90.00
_cell.angle_gamma   90.00
#
_symmetry.space_group_name_H-M   'P 1'
#
loop_
_entity.id
_entity.type
_entity.pdbx_description
1 polymer ?
#
loop_
_entity_poly.entity_id
_entity_poly.type
_entity_poly.pdbx_seq_one_letter_code
_entity_poly.pdbx_strand_id
1 'polypeptide(L)' 'MKGKWFVSSNLIAGIMMYQAQRIKDTSAVDHSGNREYAGSWHEDKADAQAVADELNAKEEA' A
#
# COMPACT_ATOMS: atom_id res chain seq x y z
N MET A 1 -14.38 7.77 -1.16
CA MET A 1 -14.29 6.63 -0.21
C MET A 1 -12.86 6.14 -0.23
N LYS A 2 -12.28 5.74 0.91
CA LYS A 2 -10.92 5.18 0.89
C LYS A 2 -10.96 3.73 0.39
N GLY A 3 -9.97 3.36 -0.43
CA GLY A 3 -9.82 1.98 -0.87
C GLY A 3 -9.21 1.10 0.23
N LYS A 4 -9.33 -0.23 0.08
CA LYS A 4 -8.59 -1.18 0.90
C LYS A 4 -7.08 -1.01 0.71
N TRP A 5 -6.32 -1.31 1.75
CA TRP A 5 -4.87 -1.42 1.70
C TRP A 5 -4.46 -2.61 0.83
N PHE A 6 -3.43 -2.42 0.00
CA PHE A 6 -2.87 -3.41 -0.91
C PHE A 6 -1.36 -3.22 -1.04
N VAL A 7 -0.65 -4.25 -1.53
CA VAL A 7 0.80 -4.18 -1.76
C VAL A 7 1.12 -3.71 -3.16
N SER A 8 2.01 -2.73 -3.26
CA SER A 8 2.66 -2.33 -4.52
C SER A 8 4.14 -2.63 -4.48
N SER A 9 4.72 -2.87 -5.66
CA SER A 9 6.15 -3.07 -5.84
C SER A 9 6.75 -1.92 -6.64
N ASN A 10 7.94 -1.47 -6.25
CA ASN A 10 8.75 -0.51 -7.00
C ASN A 10 10.20 -0.97 -7.04
N LEU A 11 10.88 -0.73 -8.16
CA LEU A 11 12.32 -0.93 -8.25
C LEU A 11 13.03 0.31 -7.70
N ILE A 12 13.66 0.18 -6.52
CA ILE A 12 14.39 1.27 -5.85
C ILE A 12 15.86 0.90 -5.83
N ALA A 13 16.70 1.70 -6.50
CA ALA A 13 18.13 1.44 -6.64
C ALA A 13 18.47 0.03 -7.17
N GLY A 14 17.61 -0.54 -8.03
CA GLY A 14 17.79 -1.88 -8.61
C GLY A 14 17.29 -3.03 -7.72
N ILE A 15 16.76 -2.74 -6.54
CA ILE A 15 16.17 -3.72 -5.61
C ILE A 15 14.65 -3.63 -5.73
N MET A 16 13.98 -4.78 -5.84
CA MET A 16 12.51 -4.82 -5.81
C MET A 16 12.05 -4.59 -4.37
N MET A 17 11.39 -3.47 -4.14
CA MET A 17 10.85 -3.08 -2.83
C MET A 17 9.33 -3.10 -2.85
N TYR A 18 8.72 -3.46 -1.74
CA TYR A 18 7.28 -3.57 -1.54
C TYR A 18 6.82 -2.60 -0.46
N GLN A 19 5.60 -2.06 -0.61
CA GLN A 19 4.99 -1.19 0.39
C GLN A 19 3.48 -1.35 0.36
N ALA A 20 2.87 -1.36 1.55
CA ALA A 20 1.43 -1.27 1.68
C ALA A 20 0.95 0.16 1.37
N GLN A 21 -0.06 0.27 0.52
CA GLN A 21 -0.64 1.55 0.11
C GLN A 21 -2.14 1.39 -0.15
N ARG A 22 -2.85 2.50 -0.31
CA ARG A 22 -4.26 2.52 -0.74
C ARG A 22 -4.58 3.71 -1.62
N ILE A 23 -5.74 3.65 -2.28
CA ILE A 23 -6.37 4.81 -2.92
C ILE A 23 -7.00 5.71 -1.84
N LYS A 24 -6.69 7.02 -1.85
CA LYS A 24 -7.30 8.01 -0.96
C LYS A 24 -8.77 8.25 -1.31
N ASP A 25 -9.07 8.38 -2.60
CA ASP A 25 -10.44 8.52 -3.09
C ASP A 25 -10.72 7.65 -4.32
N THR A 26 -11.56 6.62 -4.12
CA THR A 26 -11.94 5.65 -5.16
C THR A 26 -12.87 6.22 -6.23
N SER A 27 -13.42 7.43 -6.06
CA SER A 27 -14.14 8.14 -7.12
C SER A 27 -13.26 8.99 -8.03
N ALA A 28 -12.00 9.21 -7.65
CA ALA A 28 -11.05 9.97 -8.43
C ALA A 28 -10.15 9.05 -9.28
N VAL A 29 -9.50 9.64 -10.28
CA VAL A 29 -8.54 8.94 -11.14
C VAL A 29 -7.42 8.33 -10.29
N ASP A 30 -6.99 7.13 -10.66
CA ASP A 30 -5.84 6.48 -10.06
C ASP A 30 -4.52 7.09 -10.59
N HIS A 31 -3.86 7.88 -9.75
CA HIS A 31 -2.52 8.41 -9.98
C HIS A 31 -1.76 8.52 -8.65
N SER A 32 -0.44 8.73 -8.71
CA SER A 32 0.44 8.75 -7.53
C SER A 32 0.03 9.74 -6.43
N GLY A 33 -0.56 10.89 -6.79
CA GLY A 33 -1.10 11.85 -5.84
C GLY A 33 -2.32 11.35 -5.04
N ASN A 34 -3.10 10.44 -5.64
CA ASN A 34 -4.25 9.78 -5.03
C ASN A 34 -3.86 8.49 -4.25
N ARG A 35 -2.57 8.31 -3.91
CA ARG A 35 -2.08 7.21 -3.06
C ARG A 35 -1.80 7.68 -1.63
N GLU A 36 -2.17 6.84 -0.66
CA GLU A 36 -1.75 6.90 0.74
C GLU A 36 -0.83 5.70 1.01
N TYR A 37 0.29 5.91 1.69
CA TYR A 37 1.32 4.90 1.92
C TYR A 37 1.44 4.58 3.41
N ALA A 38 1.65 3.31 3.76
CA ALA A 38 1.75 2.84 5.14
C ALA A 38 3.12 3.12 5.81
N GLY A 39 4.04 3.80 5.12
CA GLY A 39 5.33 4.20 5.66
C GLY A 39 6.49 3.42 5.04
N SER A 40 6.94 2.35 5.67
CA SER A 40 8.20 1.67 5.31
C SER A 40 8.14 0.92 3.98
N TRP A 41 9.31 0.80 3.34
CA TRP A 41 9.56 -0.14 2.25
C TRP A 41 10.08 -1.46 2.82
N HIS A 42 9.74 -2.57 2.16
CA HIS A 42 10.13 -3.93 2.54
C HIS A 42 10.80 -4.61 1.36
N GLU A 43 11.85 -5.39 1.59
CA GLU A 43 12.45 -6.24 0.55
C GLU A 43 11.62 -7.52 0.31
N ASP A 44 10.86 -7.98 1.32
CA ASP A 44 9.92 -9.09 1.20
C ASP A 44 8.49 -8.56 0.99
N LYS A 45 7.80 -9.15 0.02
CA LYS A 45 6.37 -8.87 -0.23
C LYS A 45 5.50 -9.33 0.94
N ALA A 46 5.87 -10.41 1.63
CA ALA A 46 5.11 -10.95 2.75
C ALA A 46 5.03 -9.95 3.91
N ASP A 47 6.12 -9.23 4.20
CA ASP A 47 6.14 -8.20 5.24
C ASP A 47 5.19 -7.04 4.89
N ALA A 48 5.24 -6.55 3.65
CA ALA A 48 4.31 -5.52 3.19
C ALA A 48 2.84 -6.00 3.19
N GLN A 49 2.60 -7.28 2.91
CA GLN A 49 1.26 -7.87 2.94
C GLN A 49 0.73 -7.93 4.37
N ALA A 50 1.54 -8.33 5.35
CA ALA A 50 1.16 -8.34 6.76
C ALA A 50 0.71 -6.95 7.24
N VAL A 51 1.40 -5.88 6.80
CA VAL A 51 1.00 -4.50 7.08
C VAL A 51 -0.34 -4.15 6.44
N ALA A 52 -0.55 -4.51 5.17
CA ALA A 52 -1.81 -4.25 4.48
C ALA A 52 -2.99 -4.98 5.14
N ASP A 53 -2.79 -6.24 5.55
CA ASP A 53 -3.80 -7.06 6.20
C ASP A 53 -4.16 -6.50 7.59
N GLU A 54 -3.16 -6.10 8.38
CA GLU A 54 -3.38 -5.47 9.68
C GLU A 54 -4.17 -4.16 9.56
N LEU A 55 -3.82 -3.31 8.59
CA LEU A 55 -4.51 -2.04 8.38
C LEU A 55 -5.94 -2.23 7.87
N ASN A 56 -6.17 -3.20 6.98
CA ASN A 56 -7.53 -3.55 6.56
C ASN A 56 -8.36 -4.09 7.74
N ALA A 57 -7.80 -4.99 8.57
CA ALA A 57 -8.49 -5.53 9.73
C ALA A 57 -8.88 -4.45 10.75
N LYS A 58 -8.03 -3.42 10.94
CA LYS A 58 -8.33 -2.27 11.81
C LYS A 58 -9.44 -1.37 11.29
N GLU A 59 -9.63 -1.30 9.97
CA GLU A 59 -10.67 -0.46 9.35
C GLU A 59 -12.00 -1.20 9.18
N GLU A 60 -11.99 -2.53 9.26
CA GLU A 60 -13.18 -3.38 9.26
C GLU A 60 -13.75 -3.64 10.68
N ALA A 61 -13.02 -3.25 11.73
CA ALA A 61 -13.41 -3.35 13.14
C ALA A 61 -14.19 -2.12 13.64
#